data_AF-A0A6J4YCK7-F1
#
_entry.id   AF-A0A6J4YCK7-F1
#
_cell.length_a   1.000
_cell.length_b   1.000
_cell.length_c   1.000
_cell.angle_alpha   90.00
_cell.angle_beta   90.00
_cell.angle_gamma   90.00
#
_symmetry.space_group_name_H-M   'P 1'
#
loop_
_entity.id
_entity.type
_entity.pdbx_description
1 polymer ?
#
loop_
_entity_poly.entity_id
_entity_poly.type
_entity_poly.pdbx_seq_one_letter_code
_entity_poly.pdbx_strand_id
1 'polypeptide(L)'
;MDLRIRNAVDSDCPTIVSFTRRMLQDMESVGGDPINPDEIFWNKYRETLVDSILGDDRLYLLAQTGNGIAGFLEGKIKDIHEVFTPKNVFHISVVYVMPESRCNGIATALVREALRWASGQGCREADLNVLSNNANARGLYEKLGFEIYRYALRVKIQITAD
;
A
#
# COMPACT_ATOMS: atom_id res chain seq x y z
N MET A 1 -17.23 15.93 6.25
CA MET A 1 -16.13 15.19 6.90
C MET A 1 -14.87 15.98 6.66
N ASP A 2 -14.17 16.38 7.72
CA ASP A 2 -12.86 17.01 7.59
C ASP A 2 -11.83 15.89 7.33
N LEU A 3 -11.46 15.71 6.06
CA LEU A 3 -10.50 14.70 5.62
C LEU A 3 -9.23 15.43 5.19
N ARG A 4 -8.12 15.11 5.87
CA ARG A 4 -6.79 15.61 5.52
C ARG A 4 -5.88 14.46 5.16
N ILE A 5 -5.24 14.54 4.00
CA ILE A 5 -4.12 13.66 3.66
C ILE A 5 -2.82 14.36 4.07
N ARG A 6 -1.93 13.63 4.74
CA ARG A 6 -0.62 14.14 5.14
C ARG A 6 0.46 13.05 5.01
N ASN A 7 1.71 13.47 4.88
CA ASN A 7 2.85 12.58 5.02
C ASN A 7 2.87 11.99 6.44
N ALA A 8 3.27 10.72 6.53
CA ALA A 8 3.64 10.12 7.80
C ALA A 8 4.97 10.70 8.29
N VAL A 9 5.13 10.72 9.61
CA VAL A 9 6.41 10.99 10.28
C VAL A 9 6.81 9.76 11.10
N ASP A 10 8.03 9.75 11.62
CA ASP A 10 8.57 8.66 12.45
C ASP A 10 7.63 8.28 13.62
N SER A 11 7.01 9.27 14.27
CA SER A 11 6.06 9.04 15.37
C SER A 11 4.77 8.33 14.96
N ASP A 12 4.46 8.23 13.66
CA ASP A 12 3.32 7.48 13.15
C ASP A 12 3.60 5.98 12.98
N CYS A 13 4.85 5.54 13.16
CA CYS A 13 5.26 4.14 12.99
C CYS A 13 4.37 3.14 13.76
N PRO A 14 4.02 3.35 15.05
CA PRO A 14 3.11 2.43 15.76
C PRO A 14 1.72 2.33 15.12
N THR A 15 1.20 3.43 14.58
CA THR A 15 -0.09 3.47 13.88
C THR A 15 -0.02 2.68 12.57
N ILE A 16 1.03 2.89 11.78
CA ILE A 16 1.23 2.17 10.51
C ILE A 16 1.37 0.67 10.77
N VAL A 17 2.16 0.24 11.75
CA VAL A 17 2.27 -1.19 12.12
C VAL A 17 0.91 -1.78 12.49
N SER A 18 0.12 -1.08 13.31
CA SER A 18 -1.23 -1.51 13.69
C SER A 18 -2.15 -1.66 12.46
N PHE A 19 -2.09 -0.72 11.54
CA PHE A 19 -2.88 -0.74 10.31
C PHE A 19 -2.43 -1.85 9.37
N THR A 20 -1.13 -2.10 9.22
CA THR A 20 -0.60 -3.21 8.43
C THR A 20 -1.09 -4.56 8.98
N ARG A 21 -1.09 -4.74 10.31
CA ARG A 21 -1.61 -5.97 10.93
C ARG A 21 -3.09 -6.16 10.65
N ARG A 22 -3.91 -5.11 10.81
CA ARG A 22 -5.35 -5.15 10.49
C ARG A 22 -5.61 -5.40 9.01
N MET A 23 -4.82 -4.79 8.12
CA MET A 23 -4.91 -5.01 6.69
C MET A 23 -4.68 -6.47 6.33
N LEU A 24 -3.61 -7.08 6.84
CA LEU A 24 -3.29 -8.48 6.56
C LEU A 24 -4.42 -9.41 7.03
N GLN A 25 -4.96 -9.17 8.23
CA GLN A 25 -6.13 -9.90 8.75
C GLN A 25 -7.34 -9.77 7.82
N ASP A 26 -7.67 -8.56 7.38
CA ASP A 26 -8.79 -8.33 6.45
C ASP A 26 -8.56 -9.01 5.09
N MET A 27 -7.30 -9.03 4.61
CA MET A 27 -6.94 -9.57 3.30
C MET A 27 -7.10 -11.09 3.21
N GLU A 28 -7.03 -11.82 4.31
CA GLU A 28 -7.28 -13.27 4.33
C GLU A 28 -8.66 -13.62 3.73
N SER A 29 -9.68 -12.80 4.01
CA SER A 29 -11.04 -12.98 3.49
C SER A 29 -11.16 -12.89 1.96
N VAL A 30 -10.16 -12.26 1.31
CA VAL A 30 -10.07 -12.10 -0.15
C VAL A 30 -8.89 -12.88 -0.73
N GLY A 31 -8.37 -13.87 0.00
CA GLY A 31 -7.32 -14.78 -0.48
C GLY A 31 -5.90 -14.25 -0.30
N GLY A 32 -5.70 -13.27 0.60
CA GLY A 32 -4.38 -12.87 1.07
C GLY A 32 -3.71 -13.97 1.88
N ASP A 33 -2.38 -13.92 1.94
CA ASP A 33 -1.61 -14.85 2.78
C ASP A 33 -1.76 -14.46 4.27
N PRO A 34 -1.73 -15.43 5.19
CA PRO A 34 -1.99 -15.19 6.61
C PRO A 34 -0.93 -14.31 7.25
N ILE A 35 -1.33 -13.60 8.31
CA ILE A 35 -0.41 -12.76 9.09
C ILE A 35 0.70 -13.61 9.75
N ASN A 36 1.94 -13.10 9.72
CA ASN A 36 3.03 -13.71 10.49
C ASN A 36 2.76 -13.53 12.01
N PRO A 37 2.64 -14.60 12.81
CA PRO A 37 2.33 -14.48 14.24
C PRO A 37 3.55 -14.11 15.11
N ASP A 38 4.78 -14.11 14.57
CA ASP A 38 6.00 -13.87 15.33
C ASP A 38 6.18 -12.40 15.72
N GLU A 39 6.14 -12.09 17.02
CA GLU A 39 6.35 -10.72 17.54
C GLU A 39 7.81 -10.24 17.39
N ILE A 40 8.80 -11.14 17.32
CA ILE A 40 10.20 -10.75 17.05
C ILE A 40 10.28 -10.16 15.65
N PHE A 41 9.62 -10.78 14.67
CA PHE A 41 9.49 -10.26 13.33
C PHE A 41 8.82 -8.87 13.32
N TRP A 42 7.71 -8.69 14.06
CA TRP A 42 7.00 -7.39 14.10
C TRP A 42 7.80 -6.27 14.76
N ASN A 43 8.61 -6.59 15.77
CA ASN A 43 9.53 -5.62 16.37
C ASN A 43 10.60 -5.18 15.36
N LYS A 44 11.22 -6.13 14.64
CA LYS A 44 12.18 -5.81 13.58
C LYS A 44 11.53 -5.03 12.42
N TYR A 45 10.30 -5.39 12.05
CA TYR A 45 9.54 -4.66 11.04
C TYR A 45 9.32 -3.20 11.46
N ARG A 46 8.96 -2.97 12.73
CA ARG A 46 8.82 -1.60 13.28
C ARG A 46 10.11 -0.79 13.19
N GLU A 47 11.25 -1.39 13.53
CA GLU A 47 12.55 -0.71 13.45
C GLU A 47 12.88 -0.27 12.02
N THR A 48 12.72 -1.20 11.06
CA THR A 48 13.01 -0.92 9.64
C THR A 48 11.99 0.03 8.99
N LEU A 49 10.76 0.11 9.52
CA LEU A 49 9.73 1.01 9.04
C LEU A 49 10.06 2.47 9.29
N VAL A 50 10.76 2.82 10.38
CA VAL A 50 11.14 4.22 10.65
C VAL A 50 12.06 4.73 9.55
N ASP A 51 13.11 3.98 9.20
CA ASP A 51 14.00 4.31 8.09
C ASP A 51 13.24 4.38 6.76
N SER A 52 12.23 3.50 6.58
CA SER A 52 11.37 3.51 5.41
C SER A 52 10.52 4.77 5.27
N ILE A 53 9.95 5.27 6.37
CA ILE A 53 9.13 6.49 6.40
C ILE A 53 9.96 7.72 6.03
N LEU A 54 11.24 7.73 6.40
CA LEU A 54 12.16 8.84 6.16
C LEU A 54 12.90 8.75 4.81
N GLY A 55 12.68 7.69 4.03
CA GLY A 55 13.36 7.49 2.74
C GLY A 55 12.80 8.38 1.62
N ASP A 56 13.68 9.01 0.86
CA ASP A 56 13.32 9.93 -0.24
C ASP A 56 12.68 9.22 -1.45
N ASP A 57 12.93 7.92 -1.62
CA ASP A 57 12.35 7.08 -2.67
C ASP A 57 10.98 6.50 -2.29
N ARG A 58 10.44 6.84 -1.11
CA ARG A 58 9.21 6.27 -0.56
C ARG A 58 8.22 7.35 -0.19
N LEU A 59 6.96 6.92 -0.12
CA LEU A 59 5.86 7.75 0.29
C LEU A 59 4.96 6.98 1.24
N TYR A 60 4.80 7.53 2.44
CA TYR A 60 3.80 7.10 3.41
C TYR A 60 2.80 8.23 3.62
N LEU A 61 1.54 7.98 3.28
CA LEU A 61 0.44 8.92 3.49
C LEU A 61 -0.52 8.40 4.54
N LEU A 62 -1.05 9.31 5.35
CA LEU A 62 -2.10 9.04 6.32
C LEU A 62 -3.33 9.88 6.00
N ALA A 63 -4.49 9.23 6.06
CA ALA A 63 -5.79 9.88 5.98
C ALA A 63 -6.27 10.19 7.41
N GLN A 64 -6.25 11.46 7.77
CA GLN A 64 -6.70 11.95 9.07
C GLN A 64 -8.12 12.50 8.98
N THR A 65 -8.92 12.15 9.97
CA THR A 65 -10.31 12.56 10.15
C THR A 65 -10.51 13.13 11.55
N GLY A 66 -11.69 13.67 11.85
CA GLY A 66 -12.05 14.08 13.21
C GLY A 66 -11.96 12.96 14.25
N ASN A 67 -12.00 11.69 13.82
CA ASN A 67 -11.91 10.50 14.68
C ASN A 67 -10.49 9.91 14.75
N GLY A 68 -9.49 10.62 14.21
CA GLY A 68 -8.10 10.14 14.12
C GLY A 68 -7.75 9.62 12.72
N ILE A 69 -6.70 8.79 12.64
CA ILE A 69 -6.24 8.20 11.40
C ILE A 69 -7.23 7.11 10.96
N ALA A 70 -7.70 7.19 9.72
CA ALA A 70 -8.71 6.30 9.14
C ALA A 70 -8.17 5.42 8.01
N GLY A 71 -6.99 5.73 7.48
CA GLY A 71 -6.35 4.94 6.43
C GLY A 71 -4.91 5.36 6.19
N PHE A 72 -4.18 4.53 5.45
CA PHE A 72 -2.83 4.82 5.02
C PHE A 72 -2.54 4.28 3.62
N LEU A 73 -1.51 4.85 3.01
CA LEU A 73 -0.94 4.39 1.75
C LEU A 73 0.58 4.32 1.89
N GLU A 74 1.15 3.27 1.32
CA GLU A 74 2.59 3.13 1.12
C GLU A 74 2.87 2.96 -0.37
N GLY A 75 3.87 3.68 -0.87
CA GLY A 75 4.45 3.40 -2.18
C GLY A 75 5.92 3.75 -2.24
N LYS A 76 6.59 3.28 -3.30
CA LYS A 76 8.00 3.54 -3.55
C LYS A 76 8.29 3.74 -5.02
N ILE A 77 9.25 4.59 -5.33
CA ILE A 77 9.82 4.73 -6.66
C ILE A 77 10.69 3.49 -6.90
N LYS A 78 10.52 2.88 -8.07
CA LYS A 78 11.34 1.78 -8.54
C LYS A 78 12.02 2.20 -9.84
N ASP A 79 13.32 1.99 -9.89
CA ASP A 79 14.02 1.95 -11.15
C ASP A 79 13.61 0.68 -11.90
N ILE A 80 13.13 0.84 -13.13
CA ILE A 80 13.02 -0.29 -14.05
C ILE A 80 14.33 -0.42 -14.82
N HIS A 81 14.65 -1.66 -15.23
CA HIS A 81 15.91 -1.99 -15.90
C HIS A 81 16.21 -1.00 -17.04
N GLU A 82 17.47 -0.58 -17.20
CA GLU A 82 17.89 0.55 -18.07
C GLU A 82 17.47 0.44 -19.54
N VAL A 83 17.13 -0.76 -19.99
CA VAL A 83 16.61 -1.04 -21.34
C VAL A 83 15.19 -0.51 -21.55
N PHE A 84 14.47 -0.17 -20.49
CA PHE A 84 13.09 0.33 -20.53
C PHE A 84 13.02 1.85 -20.28
N THR A 85 12.01 2.50 -20.87
CA THR A 85 11.66 3.91 -20.65
C THR A 85 10.15 3.99 -20.45
N PRO A 86 9.62 4.65 -19.40
CA PRO A 86 10.31 5.51 -18.43
C PRO A 86 11.16 4.75 -17.42
N LYS A 87 12.29 5.32 -16.98
CA LYS A 87 13.19 4.65 -16.02
C LYS A 87 12.60 4.49 -14.62
N ASN A 88 11.61 5.33 -14.26
CA ASN A 88 11.10 5.42 -12.89
C ASN A 88 9.57 5.17 -12.89
N VAL A 89 9.15 4.16 -12.13
CA VAL A 89 7.74 3.80 -11.90
C VAL A 89 7.46 3.91 -10.41
N PHE A 90 6.34 4.54 -10.03
CA PHE A 90 5.90 4.57 -8.64
C PHE A 90 4.99 3.39 -8.32
N HIS A 91 5.48 2.47 -7.49
CA HIS A 91 4.72 1.32 -7.07
C HIS A 91 3.96 1.58 -5.77
N ILE A 92 2.64 1.48 -5.81
CA ILE A 92 1.79 1.53 -4.63
C ILE A 92 1.74 0.12 -4.02
N SER A 93 2.41 -0.05 -2.89
CA SER A 93 2.49 -1.32 -2.16
C SER A 93 1.25 -1.56 -1.30
N VAL A 94 0.70 -0.49 -0.70
CA VAL A 94 -0.41 -0.59 0.25
C VAL A 94 -1.40 0.55 0.03
N VAL A 95 -2.69 0.21 0.04
CA VAL A 95 -3.78 1.16 0.28
C VAL A 95 -4.75 0.50 1.24
N TYR A 96 -4.87 1.04 2.44
CA TYR A 96 -5.78 0.49 3.45
C TYR A 96 -6.60 1.58 4.11
N VAL A 97 -7.90 1.31 4.24
CA VAL A 97 -8.85 2.14 4.98
C VAL A 97 -9.57 1.24 5.97
N MET A 98 -9.63 1.69 7.21
CA MET A 98 -10.31 0.98 8.28
C MET A 98 -11.77 0.67 7.89
N PRO A 99 -12.29 -0.54 8.13
CA PRO A 99 -13.60 -0.98 7.67
C PRO A 99 -14.75 0.02 7.90
N GLU A 100 -14.80 0.60 9.10
CA GLU A 100 -15.80 1.58 9.56
C GLU A 100 -15.71 2.93 8.82
N SER A 101 -14.57 3.22 8.20
CA SER A 101 -14.31 4.46 7.47
C SER A 101 -14.42 4.31 5.94
N ARG A 102 -14.71 3.10 5.44
CA ARG A 102 -14.82 2.81 3.99
C ARG A 102 -16.02 3.49 3.34
N CYS A 103 -16.04 3.50 2.01
CA CYS A 103 -17.08 4.12 1.19
C CYS A 103 -17.24 5.65 1.36
N ASN A 104 -16.28 6.32 1.99
CA ASN A 104 -16.24 7.78 2.18
C ASN A 104 -15.19 8.49 1.32
N GLY A 105 -14.72 7.84 0.23
CA GLY A 105 -13.74 8.43 -0.69
C GLY A 105 -12.30 8.53 -0.17
N ILE A 106 -12.00 7.99 1.02
CA ILE A 106 -10.67 8.07 1.65
C ILE A 106 -9.59 7.41 0.79
N ALA A 107 -9.82 6.20 0.29
CA ALA A 107 -8.86 5.50 -0.56
C ALA A 107 -8.59 6.26 -1.87
N THR A 108 -9.63 6.85 -2.46
CA THR A 108 -9.51 7.74 -3.63
C THR A 108 -8.62 8.95 -3.32
N ALA A 109 -8.80 9.58 -2.16
CA ALA A 109 -8.00 10.73 -1.76
C ALA A 109 -6.52 10.36 -1.56
N LEU A 110 -6.24 9.23 -0.89
CA LEU A 110 -4.89 8.70 -0.71
C LEU A 110 -4.20 8.44 -2.05
N VAL A 111 -4.83 7.68 -2.95
CA VAL A 111 -4.22 7.33 -4.24
C VAL A 111 -3.99 8.57 -5.10
N ARG A 112 -4.94 9.52 -5.13
CA ARG A 112 -4.76 10.76 -5.89
C ARG A 112 -3.61 11.61 -5.38
N GLU A 113 -3.42 11.70 -4.05
CA GLU A 113 -2.27 12.40 -3.49
C GLU A 113 -0.96 11.68 -3.81
N ALA A 114 -0.94 10.35 -3.75
CA ALA A 114 0.23 9.58 -4.10
C ALA A 114 0.63 9.73 -5.58
N LEU A 115 -0.34 9.74 -6.51
CA LEU A 115 -0.09 10.00 -7.92
C LEU A 115 0.41 11.43 -8.19
N ARG A 116 -0.10 12.42 -7.45
CA ARG A 116 0.43 13.81 -7.51
C ARG A 116 1.87 13.87 -7.06
N TRP A 117 2.18 13.25 -5.92
CA TRP A 117 3.54 13.18 -5.40
C TRP A 117 4.49 12.49 -6.40
N ALA A 118 4.09 11.33 -6.93
CA ALA A 118 4.90 10.57 -7.88
C ALA A 118 5.22 11.36 -9.17
N SER A 119 4.23 12.10 -9.69
CA SER A 119 4.41 13.01 -10.81
C SER A 119 5.43 14.12 -10.49
N GLY A 120 5.37 14.68 -9.28
CA GLY A 120 6.36 15.64 -8.78
C GLY A 120 7.79 15.08 -8.67
N GLN A 121 7.92 13.77 -8.48
CA GLN A 121 9.20 13.04 -8.48
C GLN A 121 9.67 12.63 -9.89
N GLY A 122 8.95 13.04 -10.94
CA GLY A 122 9.28 12.71 -12.33
C GLY A 122 8.90 11.29 -12.77
N CYS A 123 8.13 10.55 -11.95
CA CYS A 123 7.57 9.27 -12.38
C CYS A 123 6.54 9.51 -13.50
N ARG A 124 6.59 8.69 -14.55
CA ARG A 124 5.62 8.76 -15.67
C ARG A 124 4.52 7.72 -15.57
N GLU A 125 4.73 6.68 -14.76
CA GLU A 125 3.80 5.58 -14.55
C GLU A 125 3.72 5.27 -13.05
N ALA A 126 2.57 4.73 -12.65
CA ALA A 126 2.39 4.14 -11.34
C ALA A 126 1.72 2.77 -11.51
N ASP A 127 2.16 1.79 -10.72
CA ASP A 127 1.63 0.44 -10.74
C ASP A 127 1.28 -0.05 -9.34
N LEU A 128 0.50 -1.12 -9.28
CA LEU A 128 0.11 -1.80 -8.05
C LEU A 128 -0.29 -3.23 -8.35
N ASN A 129 -0.35 -4.05 -7.31
CA ASN A 129 -0.93 -5.39 -7.39
C ASN A 129 -2.23 -5.44 -6.58
N VAL A 130 -3.21 -6.17 -7.09
CA VAL A 130 -4.47 -6.43 -6.39
C VAL A 130 -4.76 -7.93 -6.44
N LEU A 131 -5.19 -8.50 -5.31
CA LEU A 131 -5.61 -9.89 -5.25
C LEU A 131 -6.78 -10.12 -6.22
N SER A 132 -6.75 -11.24 -6.94
CA SER A 132 -7.76 -11.56 -7.96
C SER A 132 -9.19 -11.57 -7.39
N ASN A 133 -9.37 -11.97 -6.13
CA ASN A 133 -10.68 -11.99 -5.46
C ASN A 133 -11.09 -10.65 -4.82
N ASN A 134 -10.23 -9.62 -4.85
CA ASN A 134 -10.52 -8.33 -4.25
C ASN A 134 -11.22 -7.39 -5.25
N ALA A 135 -12.47 -7.71 -5.59
CA ALA A 135 -13.26 -6.96 -6.57
C ALA A 135 -13.48 -5.49 -6.16
N ASN A 136 -13.60 -5.21 -4.86
CA ASN A 136 -13.78 -3.85 -4.34
C ASN A 136 -12.56 -2.97 -4.62
N ALA A 137 -11.36 -3.45 -4.33
CA ALA A 137 -10.13 -2.70 -4.62
C ALA A 137 -9.93 -2.56 -6.14
N ARG A 138 -10.19 -3.62 -6.93
CA ARG A 138 -10.09 -3.55 -8.39
C ARG A 138 -10.99 -2.47 -8.97
N GLY A 139 -12.26 -2.43 -8.56
CA GLY A 139 -13.21 -1.42 -9.02
C GLY A 139 -12.85 0.02 -8.58
N LEU A 140 -12.14 0.19 -7.46
CA LEU A 140 -11.54 1.48 -7.10
C LEU A 140 -10.47 1.89 -8.11
N TYR A 141 -9.52 1.00 -8.39
CA TYR A 141 -8.38 1.30 -9.25
C TYR A 141 -8.80 1.54 -10.71
N GLU A 142 -9.74 0.76 -11.24
CA GLU A 142 -10.34 0.98 -12.56
C GLU A 142 -10.96 2.39 -12.66
N LYS A 143 -11.71 2.83 -11.65
CA LYS A 143 -12.28 4.19 -11.60
C LYS A 143 -11.23 5.30 -11.51
N LEU A 144 -10.02 4.97 -11.07
CA LEU A 144 -8.88 5.89 -11.00
C LEU A 144 -8.01 5.83 -12.26
N GLY A 145 -8.39 5.04 -13.26
CA GLY A 145 -7.69 4.94 -14.55
C GLY A 145 -6.55 3.91 -14.56
N PHE A 146 -6.45 3.05 -13.56
CA PHE A 146 -5.54 1.90 -13.63
C PHE A 146 -6.12 0.84 -14.57
N GLU A 147 -5.24 0.23 -15.35
CA GLU A 147 -5.57 -0.85 -16.28
C GLU A 147 -4.75 -2.11 -15.95
N ILE A 148 -5.22 -3.26 -16.41
CA ILE A 148 -4.48 -4.51 -16.26
C ILE A 148 -3.23 -4.45 -17.16
N TYR A 149 -2.05 -4.40 -16.53
CA TYR A 149 -0.78 -4.41 -17.24
C TYR A 149 -0.13 -5.81 -17.32
N ARG A 150 -0.20 -6.59 -16.24
CA ARG A 150 0.37 -7.94 -16.14
C ARG A 150 -0.46 -8.86 -15.26
N TYR A 151 -0.35 -10.17 -15.51
CA TYR A 151 -0.86 -11.21 -14.62
C TYR A 151 0.28 -11.84 -13.82
N ALA A 152 0.09 -11.93 -12.50
CA ALA A 152 0.94 -12.73 -11.63
C ALA A 152 0.35 -14.15 -11.50
N LEU A 153 1.16 -15.16 -11.77
CA LEU A 153 0.76 -16.58 -11.70
C LEU A 153 1.48 -17.25 -10.53
N ARG A 154 0.76 -18.08 -9.77
CA ARG A 154 1.32 -18.90 -8.67
C ARG A 154 0.84 -20.34 -8.77
N VAL A 155 1.72 -21.28 -8.42
CA VAL A 155 1.39 -22.70 -8.21
C VAL A 155 1.82 -23.09 -6.80
N LYS A 156 1.00 -23.89 -6.10
CA LYS A 156 1.38 -24.47 -4.81
C LYS A 156 2.23 -25.71 -5.08
N ILE A 157 3.46 -25.71 -4.59
CA ILE A 157 4.36 -26.87 -4.65
C ILE A 157 4.15 -27.68 -3.36
N GLN A 158 3.90 -28.98 -3.50
CA GLN A 158 3.87 -29.88 -2.36
C GLN A 158 5.31 -30.17 -1.91
N ILE A 159 5.57 -30.05 -0.62
CA ILE A 159 6.84 -30.47 -0.04
C ILE A 159 6.72 -31.98 0.19
N THR A 160 7.47 -32.78 -0.56
CA THR A 160 7.72 -34.18 -0.20
C THR A 160 8.64 -34.18 1.03
N ALA A 161 8.17 -34.79 2.11
CA ALA A 161 9.04 -35.13 3.23
C ALA A 161 9.84 -36.38 2.84
N ASP A 162 11.16 -36.34 3.07
CA ASP A 162 12.03 -37.53 3.05
C ASP A 162 11.75 -38.43 4.27
#